data_AF-A0A162NBF7-F1
#
_entry.id   AF-A0A162NBF7-F1
#
_cell.length_a   1.000
_cell.length_b   1.000
_cell.length_c   1.000
_cell.angle_alpha   90.00
_cell.angle_beta   90.00
_cell.angle_gamma   90.00
#
_symmetry.space_group_name_H-M   'P 1'
#
loop_
_entity.id
_entity.type
_entity.pdbx_description
1 polymer ?
#
loop_
_entity_poly.entity_id
_entity_poly.type
_entity_poly.pdbx_seq_one_letter_code
_entity_poly.pdbx_strand_id
1 'polypeptide(L)'
;MNIKMPIEEIIKMGEGQYFDRKSSKIQINKLAETLIAFANADGGTIAIGIEDGKILGINGQGNIKINDFIQCSFDKCIPPVKANCEFVDVIEDNGK
;
A
#
# COMPACT_ATOMS: atom_id res chain seq x y z
N MET A 1 -16.34 -3.24 -12.90
CA MET A 1 -16.97 -2.65 -11.70
C MET A 1 -15.84 -2.40 -10.72
N ASN A 2 -15.28 -1.18 -10.68
CA ASN A 2 -14.22 -0.84 -9.73
C ASN A 2 -14.88 -0.54 -8.39
N ILE A 3 -14.99 -1.56 -7.54
CA ILE A 3 -15.42 -1.37 -6.16
C ILE A 3 -14.21 -0.78 -5.43
N LYS A 4 -14.15 0.55 -5.34
CA LYS A 4 -13.22 1.21 -4.41
C LYS A 4 -13.63 0.79 -3.00
N MET A 5 -12.76 0.05 -2.31
CA MET A 5 -12.98 -0.23 -0.89
C MET A 5 -12.95 1.09 -0.11
N PRO A 6 -13.95 1.37 0.73
CA PRO A 6 -13.94 2.58 1.55
C PRO A 6 -12.82 2.48 2.59
N ILE A 7 -12.16 3.61 2.88
CA ILE A 7 -11.01 3.66 3.78
C ILE A 7 -11.31 3.09 5.17
N GLU A 8 -12.53 3.27 5.67
CA GLU A 8 -13.00 2.75 6.95
C GLU A 8 -12.93 1.22 7.03
N GLU A 9 -13.24 0.54 5.93
CA GLU A 9 -13.14 -0.92 5.82
C GLU A 9 -11.67 -1.35 5.75
N ILE A 10 -10.84 -0.64 5.00
CA ILE A 10 -9.40 -0.92 4.89
C ILE A 10 -8.70 -0.83 6.26
N ILE A 11 -9.10 0.12 7.10
CA ILE A 11 -8.56 0.29 8.45
C ILE A 11 -9.00 -0.84 9.38
N LYS A 12 -10.28 -1.24 9.31
CA LYS A 12 -10.86 -2.28 10.16
C LYS A 12 -10.48 -3.69 9.72
N MET A 13 -10.13 -3.87 8.44
CA MET A 13 -9.75 -5.16 7.88
C MET A 13 -8.50 -5.69 8.59
N GLY A 14 -8.62 -6.91 9.10
CA GLY A 14 -7.49 -7.61 9.70
C GLY A 14 -6.45 -7.96 8.65
N GLU A 15 -5.18 -7.85 9.01
CA GLU A 15 -4.07 -8.34 8.17
C GLU A 15 -4.09 -9.87 8.14
N GLY A 16 -3.74 -10.41 6.98
CA GLY A 16 -3.81 -11.84 6.74
C GLY A 16 -3.19 -12.23 5.41
N GLN A 17 -3.58 -13.40 4.91
CA GLN A 17 -2.96 -14.01 3.73
C GLN A 17 -3.05 -13.17 2.45
N TYR A 18 -4.06 -12.30 2.33
CA TYR A 18 -4.34 -11.52 1.12
C TYR A 18 -4.35 -10.01 1.35
N PHE A 19 -4.07 -9.55 2.58
CA PHE A 19 -4.14 -8.14 2.93
C PHE A 19 -3.10 -7.77 3.98
N ASP A 20 -2.38 -6.69 3.73
CA ASP A 20 -1.31 -6.20 4.58
C ASP A 20 -1.30 -4.67 4.61
N ARG A 21 -1.11 -4.08 5.80
CA ARG A 21 -1.09 -2.62 5.98
C ARG A 21 0.35 -2.20 6.26
N LYS A 22 0.83 -1.25 5.46
CA LYS A 22 2.18 -0.72 5.60
C LYS A 22 2.13 0.77 5.87
N SER A 23 2.97 1.18 6.82
CA SER A 23 3.28 2.57 7.06
C SER A 23 3.83 3.20 5.79
N SER A 24 3.49 4.45 5.53
CA SER A 24 4.04 5.17 4.39
C SER A 24 5.55 5.43 4.53
N LYS A 25 6.15 5.16 5.69
CA LYS A 25 7.60 5.13 5.91
C LYS A 25 8.26 3.81 5.49
N ILE A 26 7.51 2.84 4.96
CA ILE A 26 8.06 1.57 4.50
C ILE A 26 9.19 1.80 3.49
N GLN A 27 10.30 1.10 3.67
CA GLN A 27 11.38 1.13 2.69
C GLN A 27 10.95 0.41 1.42
N ILE A 28 11.30 0.98 0.25
CA ILE A 28 10.93 0.44 -1.06
C ILE A 28 11.37 -1.03 -1.24
N ASN A 29 12.52 -1.43 -0.69
CA ASN A 29 12.95 -2.83 -0.74
C ASN A 29 12.02 -3.77 0.06
N LYS A 30 11.52 -3.34 1.22
CA LYS A 30 10.54 -4.10 2.01
C LYS A 30 9.19 -4.19 1.31
N LEU A 31 8.79 -3.12 0.61
CA LEU A 31 7.59 -3.16 -0.23
C LEU A 31 7.75 -4.19 -1.34
N ALA A 32 8.91 -4.22 -2.02
CA ALA A 32 9.21 -5.21 -3.05
C ALA A 32 9.15 -6.65 -2.52
N GLU A 33 9.73 -6.92 -1.35
CA GLU A 33 9.65 -8.22 -0.68
C GLU A 33 8.19 -8.64 -0.46
N THR A 34 7.35 -7.70 -0.02
CA THR A 34 5.92 -7.94 0.22
C THR A 34 5.16 -8.21 -1.09
N LEU A 35 5.44 -7.43 -2.14
CA LEU A 35 4.88 -7.64 -3.48
C LEU A 35 5.23 -9.01 -4.05
N ILE A 36 6.49 -9.43 -3.93
CA ILE A 36 6.97 -10.74 -4.38
C ILE A 36 6.29 -11.85 -3.56
N ALA A 37 6.17 -11.69 -2.24
CA ALA A 37 5.50 -12.66 -1.39
C ALA A 37 4.04 -12.87 -1.81
N PHE A 38 3.29 -11.79 -2.07
CA PHE A 38 1.92 -11.89 -2.56
C PHE A 38 1.86 -12.51 -3.97
N ALA A 39 2.74 -12.10 -4.88
CA ALA A 39 2.78 -12.63 -6.24
C ALA A 39 3.08 -14.15 -6.30
N ASN A 40 3.90 -14.65 -5.37
CA ASN A 40 4.21 -16.08 -5.25
C ASN A 40 3.13 -16.89 -4.54
N ALA A 41 2.21 -16.23 -3.84
CA ALA A 41 1.02 -16.83 -3.28
C ALA A 41 -0.14 -16.75 -4.30
N ASP A 42 -1.35 -16.34 -3.88
CA ASP A 42 -2.49 -16.13 -4.77
C ASP A 42 -2.76 -14.65 -5.07
N GLY A 43 -1.75 -13.79 -4.88
CA GLY A 43 -1.89 -12.34 -4.93
C GLY A 43 -2.40 -11.76 -3.61
N GLY A 44 -2.68 -10.46 -3.62
CA GLY A 44 -3.17 -9.74 -2.44
C GLY A 44 -3.21 -8.24 -2.65
N THR A 45 -3.58 -7.55 -1.58
CA THR A 45 -3.72 -6.09 -1.53
C THR A 45 -2.83 -5.53 -0.44
N ILE A 46 -2.02 -4.52 -0.79
CA ILE A 46 -1.18 -3.79 0.15
C ILE A 46 -1.77 -2.39 0.32
N ALA A 47 -2.17 -2.04 1.54
CA ALA A 47 -2.59 -0.69 1.87
C ALA A 47 -1.40 0.10 2.42
N ILE A 48 -0.97 1.14 1.72
CA ILE A 48 0.17 1.99 2.12
C ILE A 48 -0.35 3.28 2.77
N GLY A 49 0.30 3.71 3.84
CA GLY A 49 -0.07 4.92 4.58
C GLY A 49 -1.00 4.65 5.76
N ILE A 50 -1.01 3.42 6.27
CA ILE A 50 -1.76 3.03 7.48
C ILE A 50 -0.77 2.41 8.48
N GLU A 51 -0.83 2.86 9.73
CA GLU A 51 0.00 2.35 10.83
C GLU A 51 -0.86 2.29 12.10
N ASP A 52 -0.89 1.14 12.78
CA ASP A 52 -1.65 0.93 14.02
C ASP A 52 -3.12 1.40 13.96
N GLY A 53 -3.78 1.17 12.83
CA GLY A 53 -5.18 1.58 12.61
C GLY A 53 -5.38 3.09 12.38
N LYS A 54 -4.30 3.86 12.21
CA LYS A 54 -4.34 5.29 11.90
C LYS A 54 -3.93 5.54 10.45
N ILE A 55 -4.63 6.46 9.81
CA ILE A 55 -4.28 6.96 8.49
C ILE A 55 -3.12 7.95 8.66
N LEU A 56 -1.96 7.63 8.11
CA LEU A 56 -0.82 8.54 8.02
C LEU A 56 -0.76 9.28 6.67
N GLY A 57 -1.42 8.74 5.65
CA GLY A 57 -1.32 9.22 4.28
C GLY A 57 0.05 8.93 3.65
N ILE A 58 0.23 9.30 2.38
CA ILE A 58 1.46 9.05 1.60
C ILE A 58 2.13 10.33 1.08
N ASN A 59 1.54 11.50 1.38
CA ASN A 59 1.99 12.80 0.87
C ASN A 59 3.07 13.44 1.76
N GLY A 60 3.26 12.94 2.99
CA GLY A 60 4.12 13.56 4.01
C GLY A 60 5.52 12.97 4.13
N GLN A 61 5.89 11.95 3.34
CA GLN A 61 7.23 11.36 3.42
C GLN A 61 8.25 12.21 2.67
N GLY A 62 9.33 12.58 3.36
CA GLY A 62 10.43 13.37 2.80
C GLY A 62 11.06 12.76 1.54
N ASN A 63 11.81 11.66 1.69
CA ASN A 63 12.64 11.14 0.59
C ASN A 63 11.96 10.11 -0.32
N ILE A 64 10.89 9.46 0.14
CA ILE A 64 10.16 8.47 -0.65
C ILE A 64 8.96 9.16 -1.28
N LYS A 65 8.94 9.22 -2.62
CA LYS A 65 7.86 9.82 -3.38
C LYS A 65 6.80 8.78 -3.68
N ILE A 66 5.57 9.25 -3.92
CA ILE A 66 4.44 8.42 -4.36
C ILE A 66 4.82 7.56 -5.57
N ASN A 67 5.58 8.13 -6.50
CA ASN A 67 6.03 7.43 -7.70
C ASN A 67 6.95 6.25 -7.40
N ASP A 68 7.71 6.28 -6.30
CA ASP A 68 8.60 5.17 -5.93
C ASP A 68 7.77 3.93 -5.54
N PHE A 69 6.60 4.12 -4.93
CA PHE A 69 5.67 3.03 -4.63
C PHE A 69 5.06 2.44 -5.91
N ILE A 70 4.65 3.29 -6.85
CA ILE A 70 4.08 2.86 -8.14
C ILE A 70 5.11 2.03 -8.92
N GLN A 71 6.34 2.52 -9.02
CA GLN A 71 7.41 1.90 -9.81
C GLN A 71 8.03 0.67 -9.12
N CYS A 72 7.87 0.51 -7.80
CA CYS A 72 8.47 -0.57 -7.02
C CYS A 72 8.26 -1.97 -7.64
N SER A 73 7.03 -2.24 -8.11
CA SER A 73 6.67 -3.52 -8.72
C SER A 73 7.43 -3.83 -10.01
N PHE A 74 7.86 -2.80 -10.73
CA PHE A 74 8.62 -2.90 -11.98
C PHE A 74 10.13 -2.84 -11.74
N ASP A 75 10.59 -1.90 -10.92
CA ASP A 75 12.01 -1.61 -10.72
C ASP A 75 12.72 -2.60 -9.77
N LYS A 76 11.98 -3.18 -8.81
CA LYS A 76 12.56 -3.98 -7.71
C LYS A 76 12.19 -5.45 -7.75
N CYS A 77 11.23 -5.85 -8.58
CA CYS A 77 10.80 -7.24 -8.69
C CYS A 77 11.30 -7.83 -10.02
N ILE A 78 11.84 -9.05 -9.97
CA ILE A 78 12.34 -9.76 -11.15
C ILE A 78 11.76 -11.20 -11.15
N PRO A 79 10.90 -11.58 -12.11
CA PRO A 79 10.30 -10.71 -13.14
C PRO A 79 9.40 -9.61 -12.54
N PRO A 80 9.09 -8.55 -13.31
CA PRO A 80 8.17 -7.51 -12.84
C PRO A 80 6.84 -8.08 -12.35
N VAL A 81 6.39 -7.64 -11.19
CA VAL A 81 5.10 -8.05 -10.62
C VAL A 81 4.02 -7.15 -11.18
N LYS A 82 2.93 -7.74 -11.67
CA LYS A 82 1.78 -6.97 -12.14
C LYS A 82 1.00 -6.43 -10.94
N ALA A 83 1.18 -5.16 -10.63
CA ALA A 83 0.43 -4.46 -9.58
C ALA A 83 -0.45 -3.35 -10.20
N ASN A 84 -1.66 -3.18 -9.65
CA ASN A 84 -2.50 -2.03 -9.92
C ASN A 84 -2.47 -1.12 -8.69
N CYS A 85 -2.21 0.18 -8.90
CA CYS A 85 -2.22 1.16 -7.83
C CYS A 85 -3.51 1.99 -7.89
N GLU A 86 -4.22 2.06 -6.77
CA GLU A 86 -5.38 2.94 -6.61
C GLU A 86 -5.13 3.93 -5.47
N PHE A 87 -5.52 5.19 -5.69
CA PHE A 87 -5.49 6.23 -4.66
C PHE A 87 -6.88 6.37 -4.04
N VAL A 88 -6.90 6.34 -2.72
CA VAL A 88 -8.08 6.57 -1.90
C VAL A 88 -7.90 7.92 -1.22
N ASP A 89 -8.83 8.83 -1.47
CA ASP A 89 -8.85 10.12 -0.79
C ASP A 89 -9.13 9.89 0.68
N VAL A 90 -8.30 10.48 1.54
CA VAL A 90 -8.45 10.40 2.98
C VAL A 90 -8.84 11.78 3.49
N ILE A 91 -9.89 11.81 4.29
CA ILE A 91 -10.28 13.01 5.03
C ILE A 91 -9.60 12.85 6.38
N GLU A 92 -8.61 13.67 6.69
CA GLU A 92 -8.03 13.68 8.03
C GLU A 92 -9.13 13.96 9.06
N ASP A 93 -9.12 13.24 10.19
CA ASP A 93 -9.99 13.51 11.35
C ASP A 93 -9.78 14.94 11.92
N ASN A 94 -8.79 15.69 11.42
CA ASN A 94 -8.47 17.06 11.82
C ASN A 94 -8.74 18.13 10.74
N GLY A 95 -9.31 17.80 9.59
CA GLY A 95 -9.78 18.80 8.61
C GLY A 95 -8.75 19.83 8.17
N LYS A 96 -7.51 19.41 7.87
CA LYS A 96 -6.48 20.27 7.26
C LYS A 96 -5.87 19.66 6.01
#